data_AF-A0A3E2DB95-F1
#
_entry.id   AF-A0A3E2DB95-F1
#
_cell.length_a   1.000
_cell.length_b   1.000
_cell.length_c   1.000
_cell.angle_alpha   90.00
_cell.angle_beta   90.00
_cell.angle_gamma   90.00
#
_symmetry.space_group_name_H-M   'P 1'
#
loop_
_entity.id
_entity.type
_entity.pdbx_description
1 polymer ?
#
loop_
_entity_poly.entity_id
_entity_poly.type
_entity_poly.pdbx_seq_one_letter_code
_entity_poly.pdbx_strand_id
1 'polypeptide(L)'
;FSLANSGTYLSVLTNDCERIQEKYLKKIFDFVQDVLMLVSSLALMIYYSPLLTVIALIISVLPMACSILTASGIATREEQVSKSNESYTALTKDVLNGVSVIKSFKAEQEVINRYQNQSMELEHTKNLREKTMTTVSALGTISSLATQLGVMLVGAWMVNAHVGVITAGMVLAFTNLMNGVLQPIASLPQMLGEMKGAKKLISKMADYMSNAKEDSGEIIDDPIKSVVLRDVSYAYDA
;
A
#
# COMPACT_ATOMS: atom_id res chain seq x y z
N PHE A 1 5.77 11.78 -29.68
CA PHE A 1 5.57 10.33 -29.91
C PHE A 1 6.87 9.52 -30.06
N SER A 2 8.07 10.13 -30.14
CA SER A 2 9.33 9.39 -30.32
C SER A 2 9.96 8.83 -29.04
N LEU A 3 9.52 9.25 -27.85
CA LEU A 3 10.18 8.92 -26.57
C LEU A 3 9.53 7.77 -25.77
N ALA A 4 8.29 7.36 -26.07
CA ALA A 4 7.63 6.24 -25.38
C ALA A 4 6.62 5.52 -26.28
N ASN A 5 6.58 4.19 -26.16
CA ASN A 5 5.71 3.31 -26.94
C ASN A 5 4.24 3.57 -26.58
N SER A 6 3.30 3.53 -27.54
CA SER A 6 1.87 3.84 -27.28
C SER A 6 1.25 2.99 -26.16
N GLY A 7 1.77 1.77 -25.94
CA GLY A 7 1.38 0.90 -24.81
C GLY A 7 1.78 1.45 -23.44
N THR A 8 2.87 2.20 -23.34
CA THR A 8 3.29 2.87 -22.09
C THR A 8 2.29 3.97 -21.71
N TYR A 9 1.85 4.78 -22.67
CA TYR A 9 0.84 5.81 -22.44
C TYR A 9 -0.51 5.21 -22.05
N LEU A 10 -0.95 4.15 -22.76
CA LEU A 10 -2.17 3.43 -22.39
C LEU A 10 -2.09 2.88 -20.96
N SER A 11 -0.98 2.25 -20.58
CA SER A 11 -0.79 1.72 -19.23
C SER A 11 -0.77 2.82 -18.15
N VAL A 12 -0.20 3.99 -18.45
CA VAL A 12 -0.25 5.15 -17.54
C VAL A 12 -1.68 5.65 -17.38
N LEU A 13 -2.41 5.79 -18.49
CA LEU A 13 -3.79 6.29 -18.48
C LEU A 13 -4.76 5.33 -17.80
N THR A 14 -4.56 4.02 -17.91
CA THR A 14 -5.45 3.03 -17.28
C THR A 14 -4.94 2.63 -15.90
N ASN A 15 -3.80 1.96 -15.81
CA ASN A 15 -3.31 1.38 -14.56
C ASN A 15 -2.79 2.41 -13.57
N ASP A 16 -1.97 3.38 -13.99
CA ASP A 16 -1.42 4.37 -13.05
C ASP A 16 -2.53 5.31 -12.54
N CYS A 17 -3.47 5.69 -13.41
CA CYS A 17 -4.64 6.50 -13.05
C CYS A 17 -5.56 5.79 -12.04
N GLU A 18 -5.92 4.53 -12.30
CA GLU A 18 -6.71 3.71 -11.38
C GLU A 18 -6.01 3.56 -10.02
N ARG A 19 -4.69 3.32 -10.03
CA ARG A 19 -3.90 3.24 -8.79
C ARG A 19 -3.90 4.55 -8.02
N ILE A 20 -3.79 5.70 -8.69
CA ILE A 20 -3.88 7.01 -8.03
C ILE A 20 -5.26 7.20 -7.41
N GLN A 21 -6.33 6.83 -8.13
CA GLN A 21 -7.69 6.92 -7.61
C GLN A 21 -7.87 6.07 -6.35
N GLU A 22 -7.50 4.79 -6.39
CA GLU A 22 -7.74 3.84 -5.29
C GLU A 22 -6.78 4.05 -4.10
N LYS A 23 -5.50 4.36 -4.37
CA LYS A 23 -4.45 4.39 -3.34
C LYS A 23 -4.12 5.79 -2.83
N TYR A 24 -4.59 6.85 -3.48
CA TYR A 24 -4.41 8.23 -3.04
C TYR A 24 -5.74 8.91 -2.75
N LEU A 25 -6.60 9.07 -3.76
CA LEU A 25 -7.82 9.87 -3.61
C LEU A 25 -8.79 9.24 -2.62
N LYS A 26 -9.13 7.96 -2.76
CA LYS A 26 -9.97 7.26 -1.77
C LYS A 26 -9.35 7.26 -0.38
N LYS A 27 -8.03 7.08 -0.28
CA LYS A 27 -7.33 7.08 1.01
C LYS A 27 -7.36 8.42 1.74
N ILE A 28 -7.47 9.54 1.03
CA ILE A 28 -7.71 10.84 1.67
C ILE A 28 -9.09 10.87 2.33
N PHE A 29 -10.12 10.33 1.68
CA PHE A 29 -11.46 10.25 2.27
C PHE A 29 -11.49 9.29 3.46
N ASP A 30 -10.87 8.11 3.34
CA ASP A 30 -10.72 7.15 4.44
C ASP A 30 -10.02 7.81 5.64
N PHE A 31 -8.96 8.59 5.41
CA PHE A 31 -8.24 9.31 6.46
C PHE A 31 -9.14 10.28 7.23
N VAL A 32 -9.93 11.07 6.50
CA VAL A 32 -10.84 12.04 7.11
C VAL A 32 -11.90 11.31 7.94
N GLN A 33 -12.44 10.21 7.42
CA GLN A 33 -13.37 9.36 8.16
C GLN A 33 -12.74 8.76 9.43
N ASP A 34 -11.53 8.22 9.32
CA ASP A 34 -10.76 7.63 10.42
C ASP A 34 -10.46 8.66 11.52
N VAL A 35 -10.06 9.88 11.14
CA VAL A 35 -9.81 10.98 12.08
C VAL A 35 -11.11 11.41 12.77
N LEU A 36 -12.20 11.56 12.02
CA LEU A 36 -13.51 11.90 12.60
C LEU A 36 -13.99 10.81 13.56
N MET A 37 -13.80 9.53 13.22
CA MET A 37 -14.19 8.41 14.06
C MET A 37 -13.35 8.34 15.34
N LEU A 38 -12.03 8.59 15.25
CA LEU A 38 -11.14 8.65 16.40
C LEU A 38 -11.53 9.80 17.34
N VAL A 39 -11.71 11.01 16.80
CA VAL A 39 -12.01 12.20 17.61
C VAL A 39 -13.39 12.08 18.27
N SER A 40 -14.41 11.66 17.51
CA SER A 40 -15.76 11.47 18.05
C SER A 40 -15.82 10.37 19.11
N SER A 41 -15.13 9.24 18.89
CA SER A 41 -15.08 8.14 19.85
C SER A 41 -14.37 8.56 21.13
N LEU A 42 -13.21 9.21 21.02
CA LEU A 42 -12.46 9.69 22.17
C LEU A 42 -13.23 10.75 22.95
N ALA A 43 -13.90 11.69 22.27
CA ALA A 43 -14.73 12.70 22.90
C ALA A 43 -15.89 12.08 23.70
N LEU A 44 -16.58 11.09 23.13
CA LEU A 44 -17.65 10.36 23.82
C LEU A 44 -17.15 9.54 25.01
N MET A 45 -15.99 8.88 24.88
CA MET A 45 -15.37 8.14 25.98
C MET A 45 -15.05 9.07 27.15
N ILE A 46 -14.42 10.21 26.88
CA ILE A 46 -14.09 11.22 27.90
C ILE A 46 -15.36 11.80 28.52
N TYR A 47 -16.39 12.07 27.72
CA TYR A 47 -17.68 12.58 28.21
C TYR A 47 -18.37 11.59 29.16
N TYR A 48 -18.33 10.29 28.87
CA TYR A 48 -18.93 9.28 29.73
C TYR A 48 -18.12 9.01 31.00
N SER A 49 -16.82 8.75 30.88
CA SER A 49 -15.95 8.52 32.04
C SER A 49 -14.48 8.74 31.67
N PRO A 50 -13.88 9.86 32.11
CA PRO A 50 -12.45 10.11 31.91
C PRO A 50 -11.58 9.01 32.54
N LEU A 51 -11.98 8.48 33.70
CA LEU A 51 -11.22 7.47 34.42
C LEU A 51 -11.21 6.12 33.68
N LEU A 52 -12.36 5.66 33.19
CA LEU A 52 -12.44 4.44 32.40
C LEU A 52 -11.68 4.60 31.06
N THR A 53 -11.71 5.80 30.47
CA THR A 53 -10.96 6.10 29.24
C THR A 53 -9.46 5.93 29.42
N VAL A 54 -8.88 6.49 30.49
CA VAL A 54 -7.45 6.37 30.75
C VAL A 54 -7.05 4.91 30.97
N ILE A 55 -7.82 4.16 31.75
CA ILE A 55 -7.54 2.74 31.98
C ILE A 55 -7.63 1.96 30.65
N ALA A 56 -8.65 2.23 29.85
CA ALA A 56 -8.85 1.56 28.57
C ALA A 56 -7.71 1.87 27.58
N LEU A 57 -7.21 3.12 27.56
CA LEU A 57 -6.03 3.49 26.78
C LEU A 57 -4.78 2.75 27.27
N ILE A 58 -4.52 2.69 28.58
CA ILE A 58 -3.36 1.96 29.13
C ILE A 58 -3.42 0.47 28.76
N ILE A 59 -4.58 -0.16 28.90
CA ILE A 59 -4.79 -1.56 28.52
C ILE A 59 -4.54 -1.75 27.02
N SER A 60 -4.92 -0.79 26.19
CA SER A 60 -4.75 -0.86 24.74
C SER A 60 -3.31 -0.62 24.26
N VAL A 61 -2.49 0.16 24.98
CA VAL A 61 -1.12 0.50 24.59
C VAL A 61 -0.22 -0.73 24.53
N LEU A 62 -0.36 -1.67 25.48
CA LEU A 62 0.53 -2.82 25.61
C LEU A 62 0.36 -3.83 24.43
N PRO A 63 -0.87 -4.28 24.09
CA PRO A 63 -1.10 -5.16 22.95
C PRO A 63 -0.81 -4.50 21.60
N MET A 64 -1.08 -3.19 21.52
CA MET A 64 -0.84 -2.40 20.32
C MET A 64 0.65 -2.20 20.04
N ALA A 65 1.45 -1.92 21.07
CA ALA A 65 2.91 -1.88 20.95
C ALA A 65 3.48 -3.22 20.48
N CYS A 66 3.00 -4.35 21.02
CA CYS A 66 3.40 -5.68 20.55
C CYS A 66 3.06 -5.89 19.06
N SER A 67 1.88 -5.46 18.62
CA SER A 67 1.46 -5.58 17.22
C SER A 67 2.30 -4.72 16.27
N ILE A 68 2.58 -3.46 16.65
CA ILE A 68 3.41 -2.54 15.85
C ILE A 68 4.86 -3.03 15.75
N LEU A 69 5.44 -3.50 16.86
CA LEU A 69 6.81 -4.04 16.85
C LEU A 69 6.92 -5.27 15.94
N THR A 70 5.92 -6.16 15.96
CA THR A 70 5.91 -7.34 15.10
C THR A 70 5.68 -6.96 13.62
N ALA A 71 4.92 -5.89 13.35
CA ALA A 71 4.68 -5.40 12.00
C ALA A 71 5.95 -4.87 11.30
N SER A 72 6.96 -4.42 12.06
CA SER A 72 8.25 -3.98 11.48
C SER A 72 8.94 -5.06 10.64
N GLY A 73 8.72 -6.34 10.95
CA GLY A 73 9.25 -7.46 10.17
C GLY A 73 8.64 -7.59 8.77
N ILE A 74 7.44 -7.05 8.54
CA ILE A 74 6.75 -7.14 7.24
C ILE A 74 7.54 -6.40 6.15
N ALA A 75 8.05 -5.19 6.45
CA ALA A 75 8.79 -4.39 5.48
C ALA A 75 10.06 -5.11 4.98
N THR A 76 10.79 -5.77 5.87
CA THR A 76 11.97 -6.58 5.51
C THR A 76 11.59 -7.78 4.63
N ARG A 77 10.46 -8.43 4.90
CA ARG A 77 9.95 -9.53 4.06
C ARG A 77 9.47 -9.04 2.70
N GLU A 78 8.86 -7.86 2.64
CA GLU A 78 8.46 -7.19 1.39
C GLU A 78 9.68 -6.96 0.49
N GLU A 79 10.78 -6.46 1.06
CA GLU A 79 12.03 -6.22 0.33
C GLU A 79 12.63 -7.53 -0.21
N GLN A 80 12.63 -8.61 0.59
CA GLN A 80 13.10 -9.93 0.15
C GLN A 80 12.29 -10.47 -1.03
N VAL A 81 10.96 -10.33 -0.97
CA VAL A 81 10.07 -10.73 -2.08
C VAL A 81 10.36 -9.89 -3.33
N SER A 82 10.56 -8.58 -3.19
CA SER A 82 10.89 -7.70 -4.32
C SER A 82 12.17 -8.16 -5.03
N LYS A 83 13.25 -8.40 -4.26
CA LYS A 83 14.53 -8.87 -4.82
C LYS A 83 14.41 -10.22 -5.51
N SER A 84 13.72 -11.18 -4.89
CA SER A 84 13.51 -12.50 -5.50
C SER A 84 12.68 -12.43 -6.78
N ASN A 85 11.67 -11.55 -6.80
CA ASN A 85 10.81 -11.32 -7.96
C ASN A 85 11.56 -10.64 -9.12
N GLU A 86 12.47 -9.71 -8.83
CA GLU A 86 13.37 -9.11 -9.82
C GLU A 86 14.25 -10.17 -10.48
N SER A 87 14.93 -11.01 -9.69
CA SER A 87 15.76 -12.11 -10.20
C SER A 87 14.97 -13.11 -11.03
N TYR A 88 13.77 -13.49 -10.58
CA TYR A 88 12.87 -14.37 -11.33
C TYR A 88 12.44 -13.76 -12.67
N THR A 89 12.06 -12.48 -12.67
CA THR A 89 11.63 -11.78 -13.88
C THR A 89 12.78 -11.63 -14.88
N ALA A 90 13.99 -11.35 -14.39
CA ALA A 90 15.20 -11.30 -15.20
C ALA A 90 15.48 -12.66 -15.87
N LEU A 91 15.46 -13.76 -15.10
CA LEU A 91 15.65 -15.10 -15.65
C LEU A 91 14.59 -15.45 -16.70
N THR A 92 13.32 -15.15 -16.45
CA THR A 92 12.25 -15.37 -17.42
C THR A 92 12.51 -14.62 -18.73
N LYS A 93 12.97 -13.37 -18.65
CA LYS A 93 13.33 -12.56 -19.82
C LYS A 93 14.50 -13.17 -20.58
N ASP A 94 15.53 -13.64 -19.90
CA ASP A 94 16.70 -14.28 -20.50
C ASP A 94 16.32 -15.58 -21.22
N VAL A 95 15.47 -16.41 -20.62
CA VAL A 95 14.99 -17.65 -21.23
C VAL A 95 14.15 -17.39 -22.48
N LEU A 96 13.25 -16.40 -22.44
CA LEU A 96 12.41 -16.06 -23.58
C LEU A 96 13.22 -15.51 -24.75
N ASN A 97 14.18 -14.63 -24.49
CA ASN A 97 15.06 -14.07 -25.53
C ASN A 97 16.08 -15.10 -26.04
N GLY A 98 16.52 -16.02 -25.17
CA GLY A 98 17.56 -17.00 -25.44
C GLY A 98 17.07 -18.34 -25.98
N VAL A 99 15.77 -18.52 -26.25
CA VAL A 99 15.18 -19.85 -26.54
C VAL A 99 15.87 -20.55 -27.72
N SER A 100 16.23 -19.81 -28.77
CA SER A 100 16.94 -20.36 -29.93
C SER A 100 18.33 -20.86 -29.55
N VAL A 101 19.06 -20.09 -28.73
CA VAL A 101 20.39 -20.46 -28.23
C VAL A 101 20.30 -21.70 -27.34
N ILE A 102 19.34 -21.72 -26.41
CA ILE A 102 19.12 -22.85 -25.50
C ILE A 102 18.88 -24.14 -26.29
N LYS A 103 18.04 -24.09 -27.33
CA LYS A 103 17.77 -25.24 -28.21
C LYS A 103 18.99 -25.63 -29.06
N SER A 104 19.73 -24.66 -29.59
CA SER A 104 20.95 -24.95 -30.36
C SER A 104 22.01 -25.67 -29.54
N PHE A 105 22.12 -25.35 -28.25
CA PHE A 105 23.04 -26.00 -27.32
C PHE A 105 22.45 -27.22 -26.58
N LYS A 106 21.17 -27.57 -26.83
CA LYS A 106 20.42 -28.63 -26.13
C LYS A 106 20.50 -28.52 -24.60
N ALA A 107 20.44 -27.30 -24.09
CA ALA A 107 20.61 -26.96 -22.68
C ALA A 107 19.27 -26.80 -21.92
N GLU A 108 18.17 -27.32 -22.47
CA GLU A 108 16.81 -27.10 -21.93
C GLU A 108 16.70 -27.59 -20.48
N GLN A 109 17.23 -28.77 -20.18
CA GLN A 109 17.12 -29.36 -18.84
C GLN A 109 17.83 -28.52 -17.77
N GLU A 110 19.00 -27.97 -18.11
CA GLU A 110 19.77 -27.10 -17.20
C GLU A 110 19.01 -25.81 -16.91
N VAL A 111 18.44 -25.20 -17.96
CA VAL A 111 17.63 -24.00 -17.84
C VAL A 111 16.35 -24.26 -17.04
N ILE A 112 15.67 -25.39 -17.26
CA ILE A 112 14.48 -25.78 -16.51
C ILE A 112 14.82 -25.95 -15.02
N ASN A 113 15.91 -26.65 -14.69
CA ASN A 113 16.35 -26.80 -13.30
C ASN A 113 16.64 -25.43 -12.65
N ARG A 114 17.34 -24.54 -13.36
CA ARG A 114 17.63 -23.19 -12.88
C ARG A 114 16.36 -22.37 -12.66
N TYR A 115 15.41 -22.48 -13.58
CA TYR A 115 14.10 -21.81 -13.49
C TYR A 115 13.28 -22.34 -12.30
N GLN A 116 13.24 -23.66 -12.10
CA GLN A 116 12.58 -24.28 -10.95
C GLN A 116 13.17 -23.81 -9.63
N ASN A 117 14.50 -23.76 -9.52
CA ASN A 117 15.19 -23.26 -8.32
C ASN A 117 14.81 -21.80 -8.03
N GLN A 118 14.85 -20.93 -9.03
CA GLN A 118 14.47 -19.52 -8.87
C GLN A 118 12.99 -19.36 -8.51
N SER A 119 12.12 -20.20 -9.09
CA SER A 119 10.68 -20.22 -8.79
C SER A 119 10.41 -20.65 -7.35
N MET A 120 11.11 -21.68 -6.86
CA MET A 120 11.00 -22.15 -5.48
C MET A 120 11.51 -21.09 -4.48
N GLU A 121 12.57 -20.37 -4.81
CA GLU A 121 13.05 -19.25 -3.98
C GLU A 121 12.01 -18.12 -3.88
N LEU A 122 11.38 -17.77 -5.01
CA LEU A 122 10.31 -16.76 -5.03
C LEU A 122 9.08 -17.22 -4.25
N GLU A 123 8.68 -18.49 -4.39
CA GLU A 123 7.59 -19.08 -3.62
C GLU A 123 7.89 -19.06 -2.12
N HIS A 124 9.10 -19.46 -1.73
CA HIS A 124 9.54 -19.47 -0.33
C HIS A 124 9.52 -18.06 0.29
N THR A 125 10.03 -17.05 -0.41
CA THR A 125 10.02 -15.67 0.08
C THR A 125 8.59 -15.13 0.21
N LYS A 126 7.70 -15.41 -0.75
CA LYS A 126 6.28 -15.05 -0.68
C LYS A 126 5.58 -15.73 0.49
N ASN A 127 5.80 -17.02 0.69
CA ASN A 127 5.21 -17.79 1.79
C ASN A 127 5.69 -17.26 3.16
N LEU A 128 6.96 -16.91 3.31
CA LEU A 128 7.48 -16.26 4.52
C LEU A 128 6.82 -14.90 4.79
N ARG A 129 6.62 -14.07 3.75
CA ARG A 129 5.90 -12.80 3.88
C ARG A 129 4.47 -13.03 4.34
N GLU A 130 3.76 -13.97 3.71
CA GLU A 130 2.36 -14.27 4.02
C GLU A 130 2.18 -14.88 5.42
N LYS A 131 3.09 -15.77 5.85
CA LYS A 131 3.15 -16.26 7.23
C LYS A 131 3.39 -15.14 8.24
N THR A 132 4.31 -14.22 7.92
CA THR A 132 4.59 -13.06 8.79
C THR A 132 3.37 -12.16 8.88
N MET A 133 2.72 -11.85 7.76
CA MET A 133 1.49 -11.05 7.71
C MET A 133 0.35 -11.73 8.49
N THR A 134 0.16 -13.03 8.31
CA THR A 134 -0.85 -13.81 9.04
C THR A 134 -0.58 -13.81 10.54
N THR A 135 0.68 -13.95 10.96
CA THR A 135 1.08 -13.91 12.37
C THR A 135 0.83 -12.52 12.98
N VAL A 136 1.20 -11.45 12.28
CA VAL A 136 0.94 -10.07 12.72
C VAL A 136 -0.56 -9.80 12.81
N SER A 137 -1.34 -10.19 11.81
CA SER A 137 -2.80 -10.05 11.83
C SER A 137 -3.45 -10.85 12.96
N ALA A 138 -3.02 -12.09 13.19
CA ALA A 138 -3.52 -12.92 14.29
C ALA A 138 -3.18 -12.32 15.66
N LEU A 139 -1.94 -11.84 15.84
CA LEU A 139 -1.54 -11.12 17.06
C LEU A 139 -2.34 -9.83 17.25
N GLY A 140 -2.63 -9.09 16.18
CA GLY A 140 -3.49 -7.91 16.20
C GLY A 140 -4.92 -8.24 16.64
N THR A 141 -5.51 -9.31 16.10
CA THR A 141 -6.85 -9.77 16.49
C THR A 141 -6.89 -10.22 17.94
N ILE A 142 -5.92 -11.02 18.40
CA ILE A 142 -5.81 -11.45 19.80
C ILE A 142 -5.62 -10.22 20.72
N SER A 143 -4.79 -9.27 20.31
CA SER A 143 -4.55 -8.02 21.03
C SER A 143 -5.83 -7.18 21.18
N SER A 144 -6.61 -7.08 20.11
CA SER A 144 -7.90 -6.38 20.11
C SER A 144 -8.89 -7.07 21.05
N LEU A 145 -9.05 -8.40 20.95
CA LEU A 145 -9.91 -9.17 21.85
C LEU A 145 -9.49 -9.07 23.31
N ALA A 146 -8.19 -9.16 23.59
CA ALA A 146 -7.65 -9.00 24.94
C ALA A 146 -7.93 -7.60 25.50
N THR A 147 -7.79 -6.56 24.68
CA THR A 147 -8.13 -5.19 25.07
C THR A 147 -9.63 -5.06 25.36
N GLN A 148 -10.47 -5.63 24.49
CA GLN A 148 -11.92 -5.60 24.63
C GLN A 148 -12.40 -6.30 25.90
N LEU A 149 -11.88 -7.50 26.17
CA LEU A 149 -12.15 -8.24 27.40
C LEU A 149 -11.61 -7.51 28.62
N GLY A 150 -10.41 -6.94 28.54
CA GLY A 150 -9.81 -6.17 29.63
C GLY A 150 -10.66 -4.96 30.03
N VAL A 151 -11.10 -4.17 29.04
CA VAL A 151 -11.99 -3.02 29.27
C VAL A 151 -13.34 -3.47 29.82
N MET A 152 -13.89 -4.58 29.30
CA MET A 152 -15.17 -5.11 29.78
C MET A 152 -15.08 -5.59 31.24
N LEU A 153 -14.03 -6.30 31.63
CA LEU A 153 -13.82 -6.77 32.99
C LEU A 153 -13.61 -5.62 33.96
N VAL A 154 -12.77 -4.64 33.61
CA VAL A 154 -12.56 -3.44 34.43
C VAL A 154 -13.84 -2.62 34.54
N GLY A 155 -14.55 -2.43 33.44
CA GLY A 155 -15.84 -1.73 33.43
C GLY A 155 -16.87 -2.42 34.31
N ALA A 156 -16.98 -3.76 34.21
CA ALA A 156 -17.88 -4.54 35.07
C ALA A 156 -17.48 -4.46 36.55
N TRP A 157 -16.19 -4.47 36.86
CA TRP A 157 -15.71 -4.28 38.23
C TRP A 157 -16.06 -2.89 38.76
N MET A 158 -15.88 -1.82 37.97
CA MET A 158 -16.24 -0.46 38.36
C MET A 158 -17.74 -0.29 38.62
N VAL A 159 -18.59 -0.93 37.81
CA VAL A 159 -20.05 -0.96 38.03
C VAL A 159 -20.38 -1.62 39.36
N ASN A 160 -19.80 -2.79 39.66
CA ASN A 160 -20.05 -3.51 40.92
C ASN A 160 -19.49 -2.78 42.15
N ALA A 161 -18.31 -2.16 42.02
CA ALA A 161 -17.65 -1.43 43.09
C ALA A 161 -18.25 -0.02 43.33
N HIS A 162 -19.27 0.39 42.55
CA HIS A 162 -19.88 1.72 42.58
C HIS A 162 -18.85 2.86 42.44
N VAL A 163 -17.78 2.60 41.68
CA VAL A 163 -16.70 3.57 41.44
C VAL A 163 -17.11 4.45 40.26
N GLY A 164 -17.67 5.63 40.57
CA GLY A 164 -18.14 6.60 39.58
C GLY A 164 -19.54 6.30 39.04
N VAL A 165 -20.02 7.13 38.10
CA VAL A 165 -21.35 7.03 37.49
C VAL A 165 -21.30 6.14 36.23
N ILE A 166 -20.82 4.90 36.38
CA ILE A 166 -20.70 3.96 35.25
C ILE A 166 -21.85 2.96 35.29
N THR A 167 -22.49 2.75 34.13
CA THR A 167 -23.57 1.76 33.95
C THR A 167 -23.12 0.62 33.04
N ALA A 168 -23.80 -0.53 33.10
CA ALA A 168 -23.53 -1.65 32.19
C ALA A 168 -23.65 -1.26 30.70
N GLY A 169 -24.60 -0.37 30.37
CA GLY A 169 -24.75 0.16 29.01
C GLY A 169 -23.54 1.01 28.57
N MET A 170 -22.97 1.80 29.48
CA MET A 170 -21.74 2.55 29.20
C MET A 170 -20.57 1.60 28.92
N VAL A 171 -20.42 0.50 29.66
CA VAL A 171 -19.34 -0.47 29.41
C VAL A 171 -19.46 -1.08 28.00
N LEU A 172 -20.68 -1.43 27.56
CA LEU A 172 -20.92 -1.91 26.20
C LEU A 172 -20.66 -0.83 25.13
N ALA A 173 -20.98 0.43 25.42
CA ALA A 173 -20.67 1.55 24.55
C ALA A 173 -19.16 1.77 24.43
N PHE A 174 -18.42 1.72 25.55
CA PHE A 174 -16.95 1.83 25.58
C PHE A 174 -16.27 0.77 24.72
N THR A 175 -16.77 -0.46 24.76
CA THR A 175 -16.29 -1.55 23.93
C THR A 175 -16.41 -1.24 22.43
N ASN A 176 -17.48 -0.58 22.00
CA ASN A 176 -17.64 -0.16 20.60
C ASN A 176 -16.80 1.07 20.26
N LEU A 177 -16.78 2.08 21.15
CA LEU A 177 -15.99 3.30 20.98
C LEU A 177 -14.49 2.99 20.89
N MET A 178 -14.01 1.96 21.59
CA MET A 178 -12.63 1.51 21.52
C MET A 178 -12.22 1.08 20.10
N ASN A 179 -13.12 0.43 19.35
CA ASN A 179 -12.84 0.09 17.95
C ASN A 179 -12.63 1.36 17.11
N GLY A 180 -13.42 2.41 17.37
CA GLY A 180 -13.25 3.72 16.72
C GLY A 180 -11.94 4.42 17.05
N VAL A 181 -11.28 4.08 18.15
CA VAL A 181 -9.94 4.58 18.51
C VAL A 181 -8.84 3.70 17.92
N LEU A 182 -8.96 2.37 18.02
CA LEU A 182 -7.90 1.44 17.62
C LEU A 182 -7.79 1.25 16.10
N GLN A 183 -8.92 1.21 15.40
CA GLN A 183 -8.95 0.91 13.96
C GLN A 183 -8.18 1.97 13.14
N PRO A 184 -8.39 3.29 13.33
CA PRO A 184 -7.58 4.31 12.66
C PRO A 184 -6.09 4.15 12.91
N ILE A 185 -5.68 3.85 14.15
CA ILE A 185 -4.25 3.78 14.45
C ILE A 185 -3.60 2.53 13.83
N ALA A 186 -4.36 1.43 13.72
CA ALA A 186 -3.91 0.23 13.03
C ALA A 186 -3.86 0.40 11.50
N SER A 187 -4.78 1.17 10.90
CA SER A 187 -4.83 1.40 9.44
C SER A 187 -3.79 2.41 8.96
N LEU A 188 -3.36 3.35 9.81
CA LEU A 188 -2.45 4.45 9.48
C LEU A 188 -1.17 4.03 8.74
N PRO A 189 -0.37 3.04 9.21
CA PRO A 189 0.89 2.69 8.55
C PRO A 189 0.68 2.18 7.12
N GLN A 190 -0.33 1.33 6.91
CA GLN A 190 -0.67 0.82 5.59
C GLN A 190 -1.14 1.95 4.67
N MET A 191 -2.01 2.82 5.18
CA MET A 191 -2.53 3.96 4.43
C MET A 191 -1.41 4.90 3.97
N LEU A 192 -0.46 5.22 4.86
CA LEU A 192 0.71 6.04 4.53
C LEU A 192 1.62 5.38 3.48
N GLY A 193 1.81 4.06 3.57
CA GLY A 193 2.55 3.30 2.57
C GLY A 193 1.91 3.39 1.18
N GLU A 194 0.60 3.20 1.09
CA GLU A 194 -0.18 3.28 -0.14
C GLU A 194 -0.12 4.69 -0.75
N MET A 195 -0.34 5.73 0.06
CA MET A 195 -0.28 7.13 -0.39
C MET A 195 1.10 7.53 -0.89
N LYS A 196 2.18 7.07 -0.22
CA LYS A 196 3.56 7.34 -0.65
C LYS A 196 3.86 6.70 -2.00
N GLY A 197 3.38 5.47 -2.23
CA GLY A 197 3.49 4.79 -3.50
C GLY A 197 2.76 5.54 -4.62
N ALA A 198 1.52 5.96 -4.37
CA ALA A 198 0.71 6.69 -5.34
C ALA A 198 1.28 8.08 -5.67
N LYS A 199 1.90 8.77 -4.70
CA LYS A 199 2.57 10.07 -4.93
C LYS A 199 3.68 9.98 -5.98
N LYS A 200 4.40 8.85 -6.06
CA LYS A 200 5.41 8.60 -7.10
C LYS A 200 4.78 8.52 -8.50
N LEU A 201 3.60 7.90 -8.62
CA LEU A 201 2.84 7.82 -9.87
C LEU A 201 2.33 9.20 -10.30
N ILE A 202 1.86 10.01 -9.35
CA ILE A 202 1.46 11.41 -9.61
C ILE A 202 2.63 12.22 -10.16
N SER A 203 3.81 12.12 -9.55
CA SER A 203 5.02 12.79 -10.04
C SER A 203 5.35 12.39 -11.48
N LYS A 204 5.32 11.09 -11.77
CA LYS A 204 5.57 10.56 -13.11
C LYS A 204 4.57 11.10 -14.14
N MET A 205 3.28 11.22 -13.79
CA MET A 205 2.28 11.85 -14.66
C MET A 205 2.54 13.34 -14.87
N ALA A 206 2.89 14.06 -13.81
CA ALA A 206 3.25 15.48 -13.90
C ALA A 206 4.46 15.70 -14.83
N ASP A 207 5.45 14.82 -14.79
CA ASP A 207 6.61 14.86 -15.68
C ASP A 207 6.20 14.64 -17.14
N TYR A 208 5.27 13.72 -17.44
CA TYR A 208 4.76 13.54 -18.80
C TYR A 208 4.00 14.75 -19.32
N MET A 209 3.22 15.42 -18.46
CA MET A 209 2.49 16.63 -18.84
C MET A 209 3.42 17.82 -19.05
N SER A 210 4.44 17.98 -18.21
CA SER A 210 5.42 19.08 -18.32
C SER A 210 6.32 18.95 -19.55
N ASN A 211 6.66 17.71 -19.93
CA ASN A 211 7.49 17.44 -21.11
C ASN A 211 6.69 17.39 -22.43
N ALA A 212 5.36 17.53 -22.38
CA ALA A 212 4.55 17.69 -23.57
C ALA A 212 4.75 19.11 -24.13
N LYS A 213 5.87 19.33 -24.82
CA LYS A 213 5.99 20.50 -25.70
C LYS A 213 5.01 20.32 -26.84
N GLU A 214 3.95 21.12 -26.83
CA GLU A 214 3.22 21.42 -28.05
C GLU A 214 4.15 22.26 -28.93
N ASP A 215 4.60 21.70 -30.04
CA ASP A 215 5.07 22.51 -31.17
C ASP A 215 3.83 23.25 -31.68
N SER A 216 3.59 24.42 -31.10
CA SER A 216 2.53 25.33 -31.54
C SER A 216 3.01 26.01 -32.82
N GLY A 217 2.74 25.36 -33.95
CA GLY A 217 2.82 26.03 -35.24
C GLY A 217 1.73 27.07 -35.37
N GLU A 218 2.03 28.20 -36.02
CA GLU A 218 0.99 29.15 -36.43
C GLU A 218 0.13 28.53 -37.54
N ILE A 219 -1.19 28.69 -37.43
CA ILE A 219 -2.12 28.27 -38.47
C ILE A 219 -2.03 29.29 -39.61
N ILE A 220 -1.61 28.83 -40.78
CA ILE A 220 -1.57 29.63 -42.01
C ILE A 220 -2.85 29.32 -42.80
N ASP A 221 -3.74 30.32 -42.94
CA ASP A 221 -5.01 30.20 -43.67
C ASP A 221 -4.83 30.15 -45.20
N ASP A 222 -3.69 30.63 -45.71
CA ASP A 222 -3.39 30.62 -47.14
C ASP A 222 -2.96 29.21 -47.62
N PRO A 223 -3.44 28.75 -48.80
CA PRO A 223 -3.08 27.45 -49.33
C PRO A 223 -1.58 27.39 -49.65
N ILE A 224 -0.90 26.38 -49.10
CA ILE A 224 0.52 26.14 -49.32
C ILE A 224 0.75 25.85 -50.82
N LYS A 225 1.45 26.75 -51.51
CA LYS A 225 1.68 26.66 -52.97
C LYS A 225 2.87 25.78 -53.36
N SER A 226 3.90 25.70 -52.51
CA SER A 226 5.09 24.88 -52.75
C SER A 226 5.87 24.65 -51.47
N VAL A 227 6.39 23.45 -51.27
CA VAL A 227 7.31 23.09 -50.17
C VAL A 227 8.69 22.81 -50.77
N VAL A 228 9.73 23.46 -50.25
CA VAL A 228 11.11 23.26 -50.70
C VAL A 228 11.99 22.92 -49.51
N LEU A 229 12.68 21.79 -49.58
CA LEU A 229 13.68 21.37 -48.60
C LEU A 229 15.05 21.86 -49.07
N ARG A 230 15.79 22.57 -48.21
CA ARG A 230 17.17 23.01 -48.51
C ARG A 230 18.08 22.63 -47.35
N ASP A 231 19.16 21.93 -47.68
CA ASP A 231 20.24 21.54 -46.74
C ASP A 231 19.73 20.94 -45.42
N VAL A 232 18.74 20.04 -45.50
CA VAL A 232 18.15 19.39 -44.33
C VAL A 232 18.90 18.09 -44.04
N SER A 233 19.51 18.01 -42.87
CA SER A 233 20.05 16.76 -42.30
C SER A 233 19.24 16.38 -41.08
N TYR A 234 18.79 15.12 -41.01
CA TYR A 234 18.06 14.59 -39.87
C TYR A 234 18.69 13.27 -39.41
N ALA A 235 18.77 13.10 -38.10
CA ALA A 235 19.12 11.84 -37.46
C ALA A 235 18.06 11.56 -36.39
N TYR A 236 17.68 10.30 -36.22
CA TYR A 236 16.84 9.90 -35.10
C TYR A 236 17.65 10.01 -33.80
N ASP A 237 17.01 10.49 -32.74
CA ASP A 237 17.56 10.36 -31.39
C ASP A 237 17.76 8.88 -31.07
N ALA A 238 18.96 8.54 -30.57
CA ALA A 238 19.37 7.19 -30.21
C ALA A 238 18.78 6.74 -28.86
#